data_AF-F2NTD5-F1
#
_entry.id   AF-F2NTD5-F1
#
_cell.length_a   1.000
_cell.length_b   1.000
_cell.length_c   1.000
_cell.angle_alpha   90.00
_cell.angle_beta   90.00
_cell.angle_gamma   90.00
#
_symmetry.space_group_name_H-M   'P 1'
#
loop_
_entity.id
_entity.type
_entity.pdbx_description
1 polymer ?
#
loop_
_entity_poly.entity_id
_entity_poly.type
_entity_poly.pdbx_seq_one_letter_code
_entity_poly.pdbx_strand_id
1 'polypeptide(L)'
;MKIKSIILTALIAIAATSGLFAQNTKNSKTLVMYFSWGGTTEKMAKMISSSNGGELFRIEPTKDYPTSYTPCTEVVKEELDNGIFRQVKKASDFSKYDTIFVGVPVWCHTAPTLMTHFLEENKEALKGKTIIPFCTYQATYRAETLQAIVDATPTASHKEGYGTTNPNQNNVDAWLKKNRSDKMKKLILTLSLALALTMTASAKTLVAYFSFPIDSGKEALDATSGASVTIKNGRHFGNAQFIAMTVADTLGESADLFEIDTGDHYPRDYKKIFNAT
;
A
#
# COMPACT_ATOMS: atom_id res chain seq x y z
N MET A 1 -3.02 -12.94 41.68
CA MET A 1 -2.66 -14.09 40.79
C MET A 1 -3.09 -13.92 39.33
N LYS A 2 -4.21 -13.26 39.02
CA LYS A 2 -4.73 -13.14 37.63
C LYS A 2 -3.84 -12.29 36.67
N ILE A 3 -3.20 -11.23 37.15
CA ILE A 3 -2.34 -10.35 36.33
C ILE A 3 -1.08 -11.07 35.84
N LYS A 4 -0.41 -11.85 36.70
CA LYS A 4 0.75 -12.68 36.30
C LYS A 4 0.36 -13.77 35.29
N SER A 5 -0.85 -14.29 35.39
CA SER A 5 -1.38 -15.32 34.48
C SER A 5 -1.75 -14.77 33.09
N ILE A 6 -2.19 -13.51 33.00
CA ILE A 6 -2.50 -12.80 31.74
C ILE A 6 -1.20 -12.42 31.01
N ILE A 7 -0.19 -11.95 31.74
CA ILE A 7 1.13 -11.64 31.17
C ILE A 7 1.79 -12.92 30.64
N LEU A 8 1.65 -14.04 31.35
CA LEU A 8 2.21 -15.32 30.92
C LEU A 8 1.49 -15.91 29.69
N THR A 9 0.17 -15.75 29.56
CA THR A 9 -0.58 -16.19 28.37
C THR A 9 -0.34 -15.29 27.14
N ALA A 10 -0.18 -13.98 27.33
CA ALA A 10 0.23 -13.06 26.26
C ALA A 10 1.67 -13.36 25.77
N LEU A 11 2.59 -13.68 26.68
CA LEU A 11 3.95 -14.13 26.32
C LEU A 11 3.95 -15.48 25.60
N ILE A 12 3.07 -16.42 25.97
CA ILE A 12 2.92 -17.71 25.28
C ILE A 12 2.25 -17.54 23.91
N ALA A 13 1.33 -16.58 23.71
CA ALA A 13 0.77 -16.27 22.39
C ALA A 13 1.78 -15.58 21.46
N ILE A 14 2.63 -14.70 22.00
CA ILE A 14 3.77 -14.12 21.26
C ILE A 14 4.81 -15.21 20.94
N ALA A 15 5.04 -16.16 21.85
CA ALA A 15 5.93 -17.30 21.62
C ALA A 15 5.35 -18.32 20.61
N ALA A 16 4.06 -18.62 20.68
CA ALA A 16 3.38 -19.55 19.77
C ALA A 16 3.27 -18.97 18.35
N THR A 17 3.08 -17.66 18.23
CA THR A 17 3.18 -16.98 16.93
C THR A 17 4.63 -16.94 16.44
N SER A 18 5.62 -16.71 17.31
CA SER A 18 7.05 -16.83 16.94
C SER A 18 7.46 -18.23 16.46
N GLY A 19 6.81 -19.29 16.99
CA GLY A 19 6.96 -20.67 16.52
C GLY A 19 6.38 -20.92 15.12
N LEU A 20 5.26 -20.26 14.77
CA LEU A 20 4.77 -20.20 13.38
C LEU A 20 5.68 -19.33 12.48
N PHE A 21 6.30 -18.28 13.03
CA PHE A 21 7.19 -17.39 12.29
C PHE A 21 8.59 -17.98 12.02
N ALA A 22 9.01 -19.00 12.77
CA ALA A 22 10.25 -19.73 12.50
C ALA A 22 10.14 -20.74 11.33
N GLN A 23 8.93 -21.03 10.84
CA GLN A 23 8.67 -22.10 9.87
C GLN A 23 8.33 -21.60 8.45
N ASN A 24 8.53 -20.31 8.13
CA ASN A 24 8.31 -19.86 6.75
C ASN A 24 9.34 -18.83 6.23
N THR A 25 10.60 -19.02 6.60
CA THR A 25 11.72 -18.59 5.75
C THR A 25 11.90 -19.60 4.62
N LYS A 26 10.83 -19.85 3.83
CA LYS A 26 11.04 -20.41 2.50
C LYS A 26 12.01 -19.44 1.83
N ASN A 27 13.19 -19.94 1.48
CA ASN A 27 14.27 -19.17 0.90
C ASN A 27 13.80 -18.73 -0.50
N SER A 28 12.94 -17.70 -0.55
CA SER A 28 12.13 -17.37 -1.71
C SER A 28 13.05 -16.81 -2.77
N LYS A 29 13.42 -17.65 -3.73
CA LYS A 29 14.31 -17.22 -4.81
C LYS A 29 13.57 -16.18 -5.65
N THR A 30 14.30 -15.15 -6.06
CA THR A 30 13.81 -14.13 -6.98
C THR A 30 14.30 -14.46 -8.38
N LEU A 31 13.42 -14.33 -9.37
CA LEU A 31 13.78 -14.33 -10.79
C LEU A 31 13.75 -12.89 -11.31
N VAL A 32 14.75 -12.50 -12.10
CA VAL A 32 14.76 -11.26 -12.87
C VAL A 32 14.71 -11.64 -14.34
N MET A 33 13.49 -11.74 -14.85
CA MET A 33 13.21 -12.04 -16.24
C MET A 33 13.17 -10.75 -17.06
N TYR A 34 13.79 -10.74 -18.24
CA TYR A 34 13.74 -9.57 -19.10
C TYR A 34 13.93 -9.91 -20.58
N PHE A 35 13.37 -9.07 -21.44
CA PHE A 35 13.72 -8.99 -22.86
C PHE A 35 14.54 -7.71 -23.09
N SER A 36 15.56 -7.78 -23.94
CA SER A 36 16.44 -6.65 -24.26
C SER A 36 16.99 -6.77 -25.67
N TRP A 37 16.72 -5.77 -26.50
CA TRP A 37 17.29 -5.65 -27.85
C TRP A 37 18.58 -4.81 -27.85
N GLY A 38 18.49 -3.54 -27.42
CA GLY A 38 19.62 -2.61 -27.37
C GLY A 38 20.47 -2.63 -26.09
N GLY A 39 20.22 -3.55 -25.15
CA GLY A 39 21.03 -3.70 -23.92
C GLY A 39 20.60 -2.85 -22.72
N THR A 40 19.79 -1.80 -22.90
CA THR A 40 19.37 -0.92 -21.78
C THR A 40 18.55 -1.65 -20.72
N THR A 41 17.58 -2.47 -21.13
CA THR A 41 16.77 -3.29 -20.20
C THR A 41 17.63 -4.33 -19.49
N GLU A 42 18.60 -4.92 -20.19
CA GLU A 42 19.57 -5.86 -19.61
C GLU A 42 20.42 -5.19 -18.52
N LYS A 43 20.90 -3.97 -18.76
CA LYS A 43 21.62 -3.18 -17.75
C LYS A 43 20.77 -2.99 -16.49
N MET A 44 19.50 -2.64 -16.65
CA MET A 44 18.57 -2.48 -15.54
C MET A 44 18.31 -3.80 -14.80
N ALA A 45 18.11 -4.91 -15.53
CA ALA A 45 17.94 -6.24 -14.94
C ALA A 45 19.14 -6.64 -14.09
N LYS A 46 20.36 -6.39 -14.58
CA LYS A 46 21.61 -6.63 -13.82
C LYS A 46 21.65 -5.81 -12.54
N MET A 47 21.29 -4.52 -12.58
CA MET A 47 21.22 -3.67 -11.37
C MET A 47 20.23 -4.21 -10.33
N ILE A 48 19.06 -4.69 -10.79
CA ILE A 48 18.05 -5.30 -9.90
C ILE A 48 18.61 -6.58 -9.27
N SER A 49 19.19 -7.47 -10.07
CA SER A 49 19.79 -8.72 -9.59
C SER A 49 20.91 -8.45 -8.58
N SER A 50 21.80 -7.48 -8.84
CA SER A 50 22.87 -7.09 -7.91
C SER A 50 22.36 -6.61 -6.55
N SER A 51 21.28 -5.83 -6.52
CA SER A 51 20.79 -5.22 -5.26
C SER A 51 19.77 -6.05 -4.50
N ASN A 52 18.96 -6.84 -5.19
CA ASN A 52 17.91 -7.64 -4.57
C ASN A 52 18.34 -9.10 -4.35
N GLY A 53 19.40 -9.55 -5.04
CA GLY A 53 19.60 -10.96 -5.28
C GLY A 53 18.52 -11.51 -6.23
N GLY A 54 18.92 -12.39 -7.13
CA GLY A 54 17.99 -13.01 -8.06
C GLY A 54 18.67 -13.57 -9.29
N GLU A 55 18.12 -14.67 -9.79
CA GLU A 55 18.60 -15.30 -11.00
C GLU A 55 18.19 -14.45 -12.21
N LEU A 56 19.14 -14.17 -13.09
CA LEU A 56 18.86 -13.46 -14.34
C LEU A 56 18.35 -14.46 -15.38
N PHE A 57 17.25 -14.12 -16.04
CA PHE A 57 16.71 -14.91 -17.14
C PHE A 57 16.37 -14.01 -18.32
N ARG A 58 17.18 -14.12 -19.39
CA ARG A 58 16.95 -13.38 -20.63
C ARG A 58 15.94 -14.15 -21.48
N ILE A 59 14.86 -13.47 -21.87
CA ILE A 59 13.95 -13.94 -22.91
C ILE A 59 14.64 -13.75 -24.26
N GLU A 60 14.80 -14.85 -24.98
CA GLU A 60 15.44 -14.88 -26.28
C GLU A 60 14.46 -15.43 -27.32
N PRO A 61 14.16 -14.70 -28.40
CA PRO A 61 13.33 -15.22 -29.48
C PRO A 61 14.08 -16.31 -30.24
N THR A 62 13.35 -17.29 -30.76
CA THR A 62 13.87 -18.36 -31.63
C THR A 62 14.44 -17.82 -32.94
N LYS A 63 13.82 -16.77 -33.49
CA LYS A 63 14.31 -15.97 -34.61
C LYS A 63 14.74 -14.61 -34.09
N ASP A 64 15.99 -14.22 -34.33
CA ASP A 64 16.50 -12.92 -33.86
C ASP A 64 15.82 -11.75 -34.59
N TYR A 65 15.70 -10.62 -33.88
CA TYR A 65 15.29 -9.35 -34.50
C TYR A 65 16.47 -8.77 -35.28
N PRO A 66 16.22 -8.03 -36.37
CA PRO A 66 17.27 -7.27 -37.06
C PRO A 66 18.04 -6.38 -36.07
N THR A 67 19.34 -6.21 -36.30
CA THR A 67 20.22 -5.40 -35.43
C THR A 67 20.14 -3.91 -35.73
N SER A 68 19.66 -3.54 -36.92
CA SER A 68 19.42 -2.14 -37.32
C SER A 68 18.00 -1.70 -36.94
N TYR A 69 17.86 -0.44 -36.53
CA TYR A 69 16.60 0.10 -36.01
C TYR A 69 15.45 0.01 -37.02
N THR A 70 15.60 0.58 -38.23
CA THR A 70 14.52 0.63 -39.23
C THR A 70 14.01 -0.77 -39.61
N PRO A 71 14.88 -1.74 -39.99
CA PRO A 71 14.42 -3.10 -40.27
C PRO A 71 13.77 -3.78 -39.06
N CYS A 72 14.24 -3.50 -37.84
CA CYS A 72 13.63 -4.03 -36.63
C CYS A 72 12.21 -3.48 -36.43
N THR A 73 12.01 -2.17 -36.63
CA THR A 73 10.68 -1.55 -36.49
C THR A 73 9.69 -2.05 -37.54
N GLU A 74 10.13 -2.33 -38.77
CA GLU A 74 9.29 -2.90 -39.83
C GLU A 74 8.81 -4.30 -39.45
N VAL A 75 9.73 -5.15 -38.98
CA VAL A 75 9.42 -6.50 -38.49
C VAL A 75 8.44 -6.47 -37.31
N VAL A 76 8.68 -5.60 -36.32
CA VAL A 76 7.79 -5.48 -35.15
C VAL A 76 6.41 -4.97 -35.57
N LYS A 77 6.35 -4.04 -36.53
CA LYS A 77 5.08 -3.55 -37.07
C LYS A 77 4.31 -4.64 -37.79
N GLU A 78 4.97 -5.42 -38.65
CA GLU A 78 4.35 -6.55 -39.34
C GLU A 78 3.84 -7.61 -38.35
N GLU A 79 4.60 -7.88 -37.29
CA GLU A 79 4.20 -8.79 -36.22
C GLU A 79 2.96 -8.31 -35.48
N LEU A 80 2.88 -7.03 -35.16
CA LEU A 80 1.71 -6.43 -34.51
C LEU A 80 0.49 -6.41 -35.43
N ASP A 81 0.64 -5.96 -36.68
CA ASP A 81 -0.45 -5.81 -37.65
C ASP A 81 -1.09 -7.16 -38.01
N ASN A 82 -0.30 -8.25 -37.99
CA ASN A 82 -0.75 -9.59 -38.35
C ASN A 82 -0.94 -10.54 -37.15
N GLY A 83 -0.72 -10.08 -35.92
CA GLY A 83 -0.79 -10.94 -34.73
C GLY A 83 0.20 -12.10 -34.77
N ILE A 84 1.41 -11.86 -35.29
CA ILE A 84 2.49 -12.84 -35.36
C ILE A 84 3.37 -12.67 -34.13
N PHE A 85 3.68 -13.78 -33.46
CA PHE A 85 4.52 -13.76 -32.26
C PHE A 85 5.66 -14.75 -32.42
N ARG A 86 6.85 -14.33 -31.99
CA ARG A 86 8.04 -15.20 -32.00
C ARG A 86 7.98 -16.15 -30.81
N GLN A 87 8.33 -17.41 -31.05
CA GLN A 87 8.54 -18.37 -29.97
C GLN A 87 9.79 -18.01 -29.17
N VAL A 88 9.78 -18.31 -27.87
CA VAL A 88 10.94 -18.13 -26.97
C VAL A 88 11.78 -19.41 -26.95
N LYS A 89 13.11 -19.30 -27.01
CA LYS A 89 14.05 -20.45 -27.07
C LYS A 89 13.91 -21.42 -25.89
N LYS A 90 13.60 -20.90 -24.70
CA LYS A 90 13.53 -21.68 -23.45
C LYS A 90 12.57 -21.01 -22.47
N ALA A 91 11.82 -21.81 -21.72
CA ALA A 91 11.10 -21.36 -20.53
C ALA A 91 11.94 -21.59 -19.25
N SER A 92 11.82 -20.70 -18.28
CA SER A 92 12.41 -20.92 -16.94
C SER A 92 11.51 -21.81 -16.09
N ASP A 93 12.08 -22.47 -15.10
CA ASP A 93 11.31 -23.25 -14.11
C ASP A 93 10.78 -22.32 -13.03
N PHE A 94 9.54 -21.86 -13.19
CA PHE A 94 8.93 -20.88 -12.29
C PHE A 94 8.64 -21.42 -10.89
N SER A 95 8.61 -22.74 -10.68
CA SER A 95 8.23 -23.36 -9.40
C SER A 95 9.13 -22.95 -8.23
N LYS A 96 10.38 -22.58 -8.54
CA LYS A 96 11.42 -22.19 -7.58
C LYS A 96 11.30 -20.77 -7.07
N TYR A 97 10.51 -19.92 -7.73
CA TYR A 97 10.43 -18.49 -7.42
C TYR A 97 9.06 -18.10 -6.91
N ASP A 98 9.04 -17.28 -5.85
CA ASP A 98 7.81 -16.67 -5.34
C ASP A 98 7.67 -15.21 -5.83
N THR A 99 8.79 -14.57 -6.20
CA THR A 99 8.85 -13.21 -6.75
C THR A 99 9.58 -13.20 -8.09
N ILE A 100 8.98 -12.56 -9.09
CA ILE A 100 9.51 -12.47 -10.45
C ILE A 100 9.45 -11.00 -10.89
N PHE A 101 10.61 -10.43 -11.18
CA PHE A 101 10.69 -9.16 -11.90
C PHE A 101 10.56 -9.44 -13.40
N VAL A 102 9.78 -8.63 -14.10
CA VAL A 102 9.56 -8.77 -15.55
C VAL A 102 9.90 -7.46 -16.25
N GLY A 103 10.90 -7.50 -17.13
CA GLY A 103 11.52 -6.33 -17.74
C GLY A 103 11.41 -6.26 -19.24
N VAL A 104 11.01 -5.12 -19.80
CA VAL A 104 10.95 -4.91 -21.25
C VAL A 104 11.39 -3.51 -21.70
N PRO A 105 11.92 -3.33 -22.91
CA PRO A 105 11.90 -2.02 -23.56
C PRO A 105 10.47 -1.63 -23.95
N VAL A 106 10.19 -0.33 -24.06
CA VAL A 106 8.95 0.15 -24.71
C VAL A 106 9.10 0.03 -26.22
N TRP A 107 8.25 -0.78 -26.85
CA TRP A 107 8.17 -0.97 -28.30
C TRP A 107 6.75 -0.64 -28.78
N CYS A 108 6.64 0.19 -29.82
CA CYS A 108 5.36 0.56 -30.42
C CYS A 108 4.28 0.90 -29.38
N HIS A 109 4.64 1.75 -28.41
CA HIS A 109 3.75 2.27 -27.37
C HIS A 109 3.34 1.27 -26.27
N THR A 110 3.90 0.06 -26.23
CA THR A 110 3.56 -0.96 -25.24
C THR A 110 4.71 -1.93 -24.95
N ALA A 111 4.45 -3.03 -24.22
CA ALA A 111 5.38 -4.13 -24.02
C ALA A 111 5.55 -4.94 -25.33
N PRO A 112 6.75 -5.40 -25.67
CA PRO A 112 6.99 -6.23 -26.85
C PRO A 112 6.11 -7.48 -26.80
N THR A 113 5.46 -7.79 -27.91
CA THR A 113 4.49 -8.88 -28.01
C THR A 113 5.11 -10.24 -27.70
N LEU A 114 6.39 -10.43 -28.01
CA LEU A 114 7.19 -11.58 -27.56
C LEU A 114 7.07 -11.82 -26.03
N MET A 115 7.12 -10.76 -25.23
CA MET A 115 7.02 -10.86 -23.78
C MET A 115 5.58 -11.12 -23.34
N THR A 116 4.60 -10.37 -23.85
CA THR A 116 3.20 -10.54 -23.43
C THR A 116 2.69 -11.94 -23.74
N HIS A 117 2.96 -12.47 -24.95
CA HIS A 117 2.61 -13.86 -25.30
C HIS A 117 3.32 -14.87 -24.41
N PHE A 118 4.61 -14.69 -24.16
CA PHE A 118 5.34 -15.59 -23.27
C PHE A 118 4.73 -15.61 -21.85
N LEU A 119 4.30 -14.46 -21.32
CA LEU A 119 3.64 -14.39 -20.02
C LEU A 119 2.26 -15.07 -20.04
N GLU A 120 1.47 -14.84 -21.09
CA GLU A 120 0.15 -15.45 -21.28
C GLU A 120 0.22 -16.97 -21.38
N GLU A 121 1.18 -17.50 -22.15
CA GLU A 121 1.44 -18.94 -22.26
C GLU A 121 1.81 -19.58 -20.91
N ASN A 122 2.43 -18.81 -20.03
CA ASN A 122 2.88 -19.26 -18.71
C ASN A 122 1.98 -18.81 -17.55
N LYS A 123 0.79 -18.25 -17.83
CA LYS A 123 -0.10 -17.67 -16.80
C LYS A 123 -0.44 -18.63 -15.65
N GLU A 124 -0.60 -19.92 -15.93
CA GLU A 124 -0.89 -20.93 -14.91
C GLU A 124 0.32 -21.16 -13.99
N ALA A 125 1.52 -21.20 -14.58
CA ALA A 125 2.76 -21.32 -13.83
C ALA A 125 3.07 -20.05 -13.02
N LEU A 126 2.53 -18.89 -13.41
CA LEU A 126 2.70 -17.61 -12.72
C LEU A 126 1.64 -17.32 -11.66
N LYS A 127 0.60 -18.15 -11.57
CA LYS A 127 -0.51 -17.98 -10.61
C LYS A 127 -0.01 -17.87 -9.17
N GLY A 128 -0.50 -16.86 -8.45
CA GLY A 128 -0.16 -16.62 -7.05
C GLY A 128 1.28 -16.14 -6.79
N LYS A 129 2.11 -15.97 -7.82
CA LYS A 129 3.43 -15.35 -7.69
C LYS A 129 3.31 -13.85 -7.58
N THR A 130 4.36 -13.21 -7.06
CA THR A 130 4.46 -11.75 -7.07
C THR A 130 5.21 -11.29 -8.32
N ILE A 131 4.54 -10.57 -9.22
CA ILE A 131 5.11 -9.96 -10.41
C ILE A 131 5.45 -8.49 -10.13
N ILE A 132 6.66 -8.09 -10.49
CA ILE A 132 7.14 -6.70 -10.35
C ILE A 132 7.57 -6.20 -11.74
N PRO A 133 6.70 -5.47 -12.45
CA PRO A 133 7.00 -4.96 -13.78
C PRO A 133 8.12 -3.92 -13.77
N PHE A 134 8.97 -3.92 -14.78
CA PHE A 134 9.87 -2.81 -15.04
C PHE A 134 10.04 -2.56 -16.54
N CYS A 135 10.36 -1.33 -16.93
CA CYS A 135 10.63 -1.02 -18.32
C CYS A 135 11.72 0.03 -18.52
N THR A 136 12.27 0.04 -19.74
CA THR A 136 13.10 1.15 -20.20
C THR A 136 12.48 1.78 -21.43
N TYR A 137 12.52 3.10 -21.52
CA TYR A 137 11.84 3.84 -22.59
C TYR A 137 12.66 5.03 -23.05
N GLN A 138 12.32 5.62 -24.18
CA GLN A 138 13.01 6.82 -24.66
C GLN A 138 12.32 8.12 -24.20
N ALA A 139 10.98 8.17 -24.30
CA ALA A 139 10.22 9.37 -23.95
C ALA A 139 8.88 9.06 -23.26
N THR A 140 8.03 8.25 -23.88
CA THR A 140 6.62 8.04 -23.47
C THR A 140 6.27 6.56 -23.31
N TYR A 141 5.00 6.28 -22.98
CA TYR A 141 4.40 4.95 -22.85
C TYR A 141 4.91 4.08 -21.69
N ARG A 142 5.46 4.72 -20.66
CA ARG A 142 5.92 4.04 -19.46
C ARG A 142 4.78 3.29 -18.76
N ALA A 143 3.64 3.94 -18.55
CA ALA A 143 2.56 3.39 -17.73
C ALA A 143 1.87 2.24 -18.47
N GLU A 144 1.61 2.44 -19.75
CA GLU A 144 0.99 1.52 -20.69
C GLU A 144 1.80 0.22 -20.80
N THR A 145 3.12 0.32 -20.94
CA THR A 145 4.00 -0.86 -20.98
C THR A 145 4.03 -1.61 -19.66
N LEU A 146 4.04 -0.92 -18.51
CA LEU A 146 3.98 -1.59 -17.21
C LEU A 146 2.62 -2.28 -17.02
N GLN A 147 1.54 -1.63 -17.46
CA GLN A 147 0.18 -2.18 -17.40
C GLN A 147 0.03 -3.41 -18.31
N ALA A 148 0.60 -3.41 -19.51
CA ALA A 148 0.57 -4.56 -20.40
C ALA A 148 1.17 -5.84 -19.76
N ILE A 149 2.20 -5.70 -18.91
CA ILE A 149 2.75 -6.84 -18.14
C ILE A 149 1.74 -7.32 -17.08
N VAL A 150 1.04 -6.38 -16.42
CA VAL A 150 0.01 -6.70 -15.42
C VAL A 150 -1.14 -7.45 -16.07
N ASP A 151 -1.62 -6.93 -17.21
CA ASP A 151 -2.75 -7.50 -17.95
C ASP A 151 -2.43 -8.89 -18.51
N ALA A 152 -1.19 -9.13 -18.95
CA ALA A 152 -0.72 -10.44 -19.39
C ALA A 152 -0.53 -11.46 -18.23
N THR A 153 -0.57 -11.01 -16.97
CA THR A 153 -0.38 -11.87 -15.79
C THR A 153 -1.51 -11.72 -14.76
N PRO A 154 -2.80 -11.87 -15.14
CA PRO A 154 -3.94 -11.48 -14.30
C PRO A 154 -4.12 -12.36 -13.05
N THR A 155 -3.51 -13.55 -13.05
CA THR A 155 -3.57 -14.52 -11.94
C THR A 155 -2.44 -14.33 -10.92
N ALA A 156 -1.50 -13.43 -11.19
CA ALA A 156 -0.42 -13.07 -10.29
C ALA A 156 -0.84 -11.92 -9.36
N SER A 157 -0.09 -11.73 -8.27
CA SER A 157 -0.13 -10.51 -7.48
C SER A 157 0.88 -9.50 -8.02
N HIS A 158 0.51 -8.24 -8.17
CA HIS A 158 1.41 -7.22 -8.71
C HIS A 158 1.88 -6.23 -7.65
N LYS A 159 3.13 -5.80 -7.78
CA LYS A 159 3.65 -4.63 -7.06
C LYS A 159 3.85 -3.45 -8.01
N GLU A 160 4.08 -2.28 -7.41
CA GLU A 160 4.38 -1.06 -8.16
C GLU A 160 5.64 -1.25 -9.03
N GLY A 161 5.44 -1.13 -10.34
CA GLY A 161 6.49 -1.26 -11.33
C GLY A 161 7.32 0.01 -11.50
N TYR A 162 8.49 -0.13 -12.12
CA TYR A 162 9.41 0.98 -12.35
C TYR A 162 9.87 1.07 -13.79
N GLY A 163 9.72 2.25 -14.37
CA GLY A 163 10.26 2.58 -15.68
C GLY A 163 11.23 3.75 -15.61
N THR A 164 12.27 3.73 -16.44
CA THR A 164 13.25 4.82 -16.57
C THR A 164 13.79 4.96 -18.01
N THR A 165 14.22 6.16 -18.38
CA THR A 165 14.95 6.42 -19.63
C THR A 165 16.44 6.12 -19.53
N ASN A 166 17.01 6.19 -18.33
CA ASN A 166 18.42 5.96 -18.09
C ASN A 166 18.63 5.20 -16.77
N PRO A 167 18.74 3.86 -16.80
CA PRO A 167 18.97 3.05 -15.62
C PRO A 167 20.27 3.45 -14.90
N ASN A 168 20.14 3.74 -13.61
CA ASN A 168 21.25 3.95 -12.69
C ASN A 168 20.96 3.25 -11.35
N GLN A 169 22.03 2.84 -10.67
CA GLN A 169 21.95 1.99 -9.48
C GLN A 169 21.18 2.65 -8.34
N ASN A 170 21.43 3.93 -8.06
CA ASN A 170 20.80 4.66 -6.94
C ASN A 170 19.28 4.70 -7.05
N ASN A 171 18.75 4.99 -8.25
CA ASN A 171 17.31 5.03 -8.46
C ASN A 171 16.67 3.65 -8.38
N VAL A 172 17.35 2.62 -8.91
CA VAL A 172 16.90 1.23 -8.80
C VAL A 172 16.84 0.81 -7.32
N ASP A 173 17.88 1.12 -6.54
CA ASP A 173 17.95 0.79 -5.12
C ASP A 173 16.87 1.50 -4.30
N ALA A 174 16.61 2.78 -4.59
CA ALA A 174 15.56 3.55 -3.94
C ALA A 174 14.17 2.95 -4.21
N TRP A 175 13.90 2.58 -5.47
CA TRP A 175 12.67 1.90 -5.85
C TRP A 175 12.52 0.53 -5.17
N LEU A 176 13.57 -0.29 -5.16
CA LEU A 176 13.57 -1.59 -4.49
C LEU A 176 13.36 -1.46 -2.98
N LYS A 177 13.90 -0.41 -2.36
CA LYS A 177 13.69 -0.11 -0.93
C LYS A 177 12.23 0.24 -0.64
N LYS A 178 11.59 1.06 -1.48
CA LYS A 178 10.16 1.39 -1.38
C LYS A 178 9.30 0.11 -1.42
N ASN A 179 9.53 -0.73 -2.43
CA ASN A 179 8.82 -2.00 -2.64
C ASN A 179 9.00 -3.05 -1.51
N ARG A 180 10.08 -2.94 -0.73
CA ARG A 180 10.32 -3.76 0.49
C ARG A 180 9.59 -3.19 1.70
N SER A 181 9.62 -1.88 1.89
CA SER A 181 8.99 -1.20 3.04
C SER A 181 7.47 -1.40 3.09
N ASP A 182 6.80 -1.42 1.95
CA ASP A 182 5.34 -1.58 1.90
C ASP A 182 4.88 -2.94 2.45
N LYS A 183 5.72 -3.99 2.34
CA LYS A 183 5.47 -5.30 2.97
C LYS A 183 5.49 -5.19 4.51
N MET A 184 6.46 -4.47 5.06
CA MET A 184 6.58 -4.27 6.51
C MET A 184 5.48 -3.37 7.07
N LYS A 185 5.12 -2.30 6.36
CA LYS A 185 4.01 -1.43 6.76
C LYS A 185 2.69 -2.17 6.77
N LYS A 186 2.40 -2.97 5.73
CA LYS A 186 1.19 -3.79 5.66
C LYS A 186 1.17 -4.83 6.78
N LEU A 187 2.31 -5.45 7.10
CA LEU A 187 2.41 -6.39 8.21
C LEU A 187 2.14 -5.73 9.56
N ILE A 188 2.77 -4.57 9.84
CA ILE A 188 2.54 -3.81 11.08
C ILE A 188 1.05 -3.43 11.19
N LEU A 189 0.46 -2.91 10.11
CA LEU A 189 -0.96 -2.54 10.09
C LEU A 189 -1.88 -3.73 10.34
N THR A 190 -1.65 -4.87 9.69
CA THR A 190 -2.44 -6.10 9.92
C THR A 190 -2.28 -6.60 11.36
N LEU A 191 -1.07 -6.53 11.93
CA LEU A 191 -0.81 -6.94 13.31
C LEU A 191 -1.50 -6.00 14.30
N SER A 192 -1.45 -4.68 14.06
CA SER A 192 -2.18 -3.68 14.84
C SER A 192 -3.70 -3.89 14.76
N LEU A 193 -4.22 -4.25 13.58
CA LEU A 193 -5.65 -4.53 13.40
C LEU A 193 -6.06 -5.84 14.06
N ALA A 194 -5.27 -6.91 13.95
CA ALA A 194 -5.51 -8.18 14.65
C ALA A 194 -5.41 -8.04 16.17
N LEU A 195 -4.51 -7.19 16.67
CA LEU A 195 -4.46 -6.80 18.07
C LEU A 195 -5.72 -6.05 18.48
N ALA A 196 -6.16 -5.05 17.70
CA ALA A 196 -7.40 -4.32 17.97
C ALA A 196 -8.64 -5.25 17.98
N LEU A 197 -8.70 -6.22 17.07
CA LEU A 197 -9.78 -7.23 16.97
C LEU A 197 -9.72 -8.27 18.10
N THR A 198 -8.57 -8.53 18.71
CA THR A 198 -8.45 -9.41 19.89
C THR A 198 -8.65 -8.66 21.20
N MET A 199 -8.59 -7.31 21.17
CA MET A 199 -8.96 -6.44 22.29
C MET A 199 -10.46 -6.16 22.42
N THR A 200 -11.33 -6.86 21.68
CA THR A 200 -12.74 -7.00 22.08
C THR A 200 -12.86 -7.99 23.24
N ALA A 201 -12.27 -7.61 24.37
CA ALA A 201 -12.66 -8.01 25.70
C ALA A 201 -12.91 -6.71 26.47
N SER A 202 -14.11 -6.14 26.27
CA SER A 202 -14.82 -5.19 27.14
C SER A 202 -13.95 -4.19 27.92
N ALA A 203 -13.16 -3.36 27.23
CA ALA A 203 -12.65 -2.14 27.83
C ALA A 203 -13.68 -1.02 27.58
N LYS A 204 -14.54 -0.76 28.57
CA LYS A 204 -15.42 0.41 28.57
C LYS A 204 -14.55 1.68 28.62
N THR A 205 -14.81 2.61 27.71
CA THR A 205 -14.12 3.89 27.62
C THR A 205 -14.91 4.96 28.38
N LEU A 206 -14.31 5.59 29.39
CA LEU A 206 -14.93 6.75 30.05
C LEU A 206 -14.62 8.02 29.26
N VAL A 207 -15.64 8.67 28.72
CA VAL A 207 -15.52 9.99 28.09
C VAL A 207 -15.93 11.03 29.12
N ALA A 208 -14.95 11.56 29.85
CA ALA A 208 -15.15 12.63 30.82
C ALA A 208 -15.02 14.00 30.14
N TYR A 209 -15.98 14.90 30.36
CA TYR A 209 -15.95 16.25 29.81
C TYR A 209 -16.35 17.30 30.85
N PHE A 210 -15.79 18.49 30.76
CA PHE A 210 -16.29 19.66 31.46
C PHE A 210 -16.85 20.63 30.42
N SER A 211 -18.06 21.16 30.64
CA SER A 211 -18.67 22.11 29.71
C SER A 211 -19.55 23.08 30.46
N PHE A 212 -19.30 24.37 30.26
CA PHE A 212 -20.08 25.45 30.86
C PHE A 212 -20.59 26.39 29.76
N PRO A 213 -21.66 26.02 29.03
CA PRO A 213 -22.23 26.90 28.01
C PRO A 213 -22.87 28.11 28.73
N ILE A 214 -22.41 29.31 28.39
CA ILE A 214 -23.03 30.56 28.84
C ILE A 214 -24.32 30.75 28.04
N ASP A 215 -25.45 30.94 28.73
CA ASP A 215 -26.73 31.23 28.10
C ASP A 215 -26.85 32.75 27.96
N SER A 216 -26.54 33.27 26.77
CA SER A 216 -26.61 34.71 26.49
C SER A 216 -28.04 35.23 26.29
N GLY A 217 -29.06 34.36 26.37
CA GLY A 217 -30.44 34.75 26.06
C GLY A 217 -30.57 35.37 24.66
N LYS A 218 -31.64 36.13 24.41
CA LYS A 218 -31.86 36.83 23.12
C LYS A 218 -30.85 37.96 22.82
N GLU A 219 -29.87 38.20 23.70
CA GLU A 219 -28.82 39.21 23.54
C GLU A 219 -27.46 38.52 23.43
N ALA A 220 -27.22 37.79 22.33
CA ALA A 220 -25.89 37.27 22.02
C ALA A 220 -24.94 38.43 21.70
N LEU A 221 -24.03 38.74 22.63
CA LEU A 221 -22.99 39.76 22.49
C LEU A 221 -21.84 39.23 21.63
N ASP A 222 -21.82 39.63 20.36
CA ASP A 222 -20.75 39.49 19.38
C ASP A 222 -20.31 38.06 18.96
N ALA A 223 -19.65 37.98 17.81
CA ALA A 223 -19.22 36.73 17.17
C ALA A 223 -18.18 35.94 17.98
N THR A 224 -17.58 36.54 19.01
CA THR A 224 -16.50 35.91 19.78
C THR A 224 -17.03 35.11 20.97
N SER A 225 -18.16 35.49 21.57
CA SER A 225 -18.77 34.74 22.68
C SER A 225 -19.69 33.61 22.21
N GLY A 226 -20.30 33.73 21.03
CA GLY A 226 -21.06 32.65 20.36
C GLY A 226 -20.19 31.49 19.85
N ALA A 227 -18.86 31.69 19.77
CA ALA A 227 -17.92 30.68 19.27
C ALA A 227 -17.79 29.44 20.18
N SER A 228 -18.29 29.50 21.41
CA SER A 228 -18.17 28.44 22.42
C SER A 228 -19.44 27.59 22.59
N VAL A 229 -20.50 27.87 21.83
CA VAL A 229 -21.80 27.19 21.90
C VAL A 229 -22.17 26.58 20.56
N THR A 230 -22.56 25.31 20.57
CA THR A 230 -23.08 24.57 19.42
C THR A 230 -24.58 24.32 19.61
N ILE A 231 -25.39 24.62 18.60
CA ILE A 231 -26.84 24.39 18.62
C ILE A 231 -27.16 23.17 17.75
N LYS A 232 -27.73 22.12 18.35
CA LYS A 232 -28.22 20.93 17.63
C LYS A 232 -29.64 20.60 18.07
N ASN A 233 -30.57 20.49 17.12
CA ASN A 233 -32.00 20.21 17.37
C ASN A 233 -32.66 21.17 18.37
N GLY A 234 -32.31 22.46 18.32
CA GLY A 234 -32.84 23.48 19.24
C GLY A 234 -32.29 23.42 20.66
N ARG A 235 -31.33 22.54 20.95
CA ARG A 235 -30.64 22.45 22.24
C ARG A 235 -29.24 23.08 22.14
N HIS A 236 -28.87 23.86 23.15
CA HIS A 236 -27.55 24.49 23.26
C HIS A 236 -26.59 23.56 23.98
N PHE A 237 -25.41 23.34 23.41
CA PHE A 237 -24.32 22.54 23.96
C PHE A 237 -23.06 23.38 24.01
N GLY A 238 -22.20 23.19 25.00
CA GLY A 238 -20.82 23.68 24.88
C GLY A 238 -20.04 22.83 23.87
N ASN A 239 -19.02 23.40 23.23
CA ASN A 239 -18.24 22.66 22.22
C ASN A 239 -17.58 21.39 22.78
N ALA A 240 -17.09 21.44 24.02
CA ALA A 240 -16.51 20.28 24.70
C ALA A 240 -17.55 19.17 24.94
N GLN A 241 -18.76 19.53 25.36
CA GLN A 241 -19.88 18.60 25.50
C GLN A 241 -20.27 17.98 24.15
N PHE A 242 -20.31 18.78 23.09
CA PHE A 242 -20.65 18.30 21.75
C PHE A 242 -19.64 17.28 21.22
N ILE A 243 -18.34 17.55 21.40
CA ILE A 243 -17.26 16.63 21.02
C ILE A 243 -17.35 15.34 21.85
N ALA A 244 -17.55 15.45 23.17
CA ALA A 244 -17.68 14.30 24.06
C ALA A 244 -18.85 13.40 23.68
N MET A 245 -20.01 13.98 23.36
CA MET A 245 -21.18 13.24 22.87
C MET A 245 -20.89 12.55 21.52
N THR A 246 -20.19 13.21 20.61
CA THR A 246 -19.86 12.63 19.29
C THR A 246 -18.90 11.45 19.43
N VAL A 247 -17.92 11.55 20.33
CA VAL A 247 -17.00 10.46 20.65
C VAL A 247 -17.76 9.29 21.29
N ALA A 248 -18.65 9.56 22.26
CA ALA A 248 -19.44 8.52 22.91
C ALA A 248 -20.40 7.82 21.91
N ASP A 249 -21.06 8.57 21.04
CA ASP A 249 -21.95 8.03 19.98
C ASP A 249 -21.18 7.13 19.00
N THR A 250 -19.96 7.53 18.62
CA THR A 250 -19.07 6.73 17.76
C THR A 250 -18.66 5.41 18.42
N LEU A 251 -18.50 5.42 19.75
CA LEU A 251 -18.08 4.25 20.55
C LEU A 251 -19.26 3.37 20.99
N GLY A 252 -20.51 3.85 20.88
CA GLY A 252 -21.73 3.12 21.23
C GLY A 252 -21.75 2.62 22.67
N GLU A 253 -22.23 1.39 22.90
CA GLU A 253 -22.33 0.76 24.23
C GLU A 253 -20.98 0.56 24.94
N SER A 254 -19.86 0.79 24.24
CA SER A 254 -18.51 0.68 24.78
C SER A 254 -18.03 1.98 25.44
N ALA A 255 -18.85 3.03 25.50
CA ALA A 255 -18.51 4.28 26.16
C ALA A 255 -19.53 4.69 27.23
N ASP A 256 -19.01 5.15 28.37
CA ASP A 256 -19.80 5.84 29.40
C ASP A 256 -19.46 7.35 29.32
N LEU A 257 -20.48 8.21 29.27
CA LEU A 257 -20.31 9.67 29.22
C LEU A 257 -20.41 10.24 30.64
N PHE A 258 -19.41 11.02 31.07
CA PHE A 258 -19.38 11.62 32.40
C PHE A 258 -19.12 13.12 32.33
N GLU A 259 -20.06 13.92 32.83
CA GLU A 259 -19.87 15.36 32.98
C GLU A 259 -19.14 15.62 34.31
N ILE A 260 -18.01 16.29 34.23
CA ILE A 260 -17.25 16.77 35.38
C ILE A 260 -18.00 18.01 35.90
N ASP A 261 -18.58 17.89 37.09
CA ASP A 261 -19.17 19.01 37.83
C ASP A 261 -18.15 19.55 38.83
N THR A 262 -17.78 20.82 38.71
CA THR A 262 -16.81 21.48 39.60
C THR A 262 -17.44 22.02 40.90
N GLY A 263 -18.74 21.83 41.11
CA GLY A 263 -19.46 22.17 42.33
C GLY A 263 -19.94 23.63 42.37
N ASP A 264 -19.01 24.58 42.48
CA ASP A 264 -19.36 26.01 42.51
C ASP A 264 -19.62 26.51 41.09
N HIS A 265 -20.90 26.69 40.78
CA HIS A 265 -21.32 27.15 39.46
C HIS A 265 -21.28 28.67 39.41
N TYR A 266 -20.43 29.22 38.53
CA TYR A 266 -20.50 30.64 38.18
C TYR A 266 -21.92 30.99 37.70
N PRO A 267 -22.38 32.24 37.83
CA PRO A 267 -23.65 32.66 37.24
C PRO A 267 -23.62 32.40 35.73
N ARG A 268 -24.65 31.74 35.17
CA ARG A 268 -24.72 31.49 33.71
C ARG A 268 -25.04 32.73 32.87
N ASP A 269 -25.39 33.82 33.54
CA ASP A 269 -25.66 35.13 32.95
C ASP A 269 -24.35 35.90 32.80
N TYR A 270 -23.97 36.18 31.55
CA TYR A 270 -22.76 36.92 31.22
C TYR A 270 -22.65 38.25 31.98
N LYS A 271 -23.76 38.99 32.15
CA LYS A 271 -23.76 40.27 32.88
C LYS A 271 -23.45 40.08 34.36
N LYS A 272 -23.80 38.93 34.95
CA LYS A 272 -23.50 38.61 36.37
C LYS A 272 -22.09 38.10 36.60
N ILE A 273 -21.44 37.51 35.59
CA ILE A 273 -20.03 37.09 35.68
C ILE A 273 -19.11 38.31 35.71
N PHE A 274 -19.42 39.35 34.92
CA PHE A 274 -18.51 40.49 34.71
C PHE A 274 -18.92 41.81 35.39
N ASN A 275 -20.13 41.91 35.97
CA ASN A 275 -20.55 43.08 36.78
C ASN A 275 -20.64 42.78 38.29
N ALA A 276 -19.82 41.87 38.82
CA ALA A 276 -19.62 41.79 40.26
C ALA A 276 -18.76 42.99 40.72
N THR A 277 -19.40 44.08 41.13
CA THR A 277 -18.82 45.07 42.06
C THR A 277 -18.66 44.47 43.44
#